data_AF-A0A0C2GU62-F1
#
_entry.id   AF-A0A0C2GU62-F1
#
_cell.length_a   1.000
_cell.length_b   1.000
_cell.length_c   1.000
_cell.angle_alpha   90.00
_cell.angle_beta   90.00
_cell.angle_gamma   90.00
#
_symmetry.space_group_name_H-M   'P 1'
#
loop_
_entity.id
_entity.type
_entity.pdbx_description
1 polymer ?
#
loop_
_entity_poly.entity_id
_entity_poly.type
_entity_poly.pdbx_seq_one_letter_code
_entity_poly.pdbx_strand_id
1 'polypeptide(L)'
;KISIQVRGGPRDALIVHATEHNSSVLFQEAFLVTYRTFISSHDLINKLITRYVYMSMSGDRASQSAARLTFSVLVRVVDELTSYELSEALVHTVTSFVYRLIHEGNLIFARLLR
;
A
#
# COMPACT_ATOMS: atom_id res chain seq x y z
N LYS A 1 22.11 -9.42 -15.95
CA LYS A 1 21.85 -8.30 -15.01
C LYS A 1 21.90 -8.87 -13.61
N ILE A 2 22.84 -8.44 -12.78
CA ILE A 2 22.84 -8.82 -11.35
C ILE A 2 21.60 -8.18 -10.74
N SER A 3 20.61 -8.99 -10.36
CA SER A 3 19.47 -8.52 -9.60
C SER A 3 19.97 -8.11 -8.22
N ILE A 4 19.95 -6.80 -7.94
CA ILE A 4 20.28 -6.29 -6.61
C ILE A 4 19.19 -6.78 -5.67
N GLN A 5 19.50 -7.81 -4.88
CA GLN A 5 18.60 -8.33 -3.86
C GLN A 5 18.60 -7.37 -2.67
N VAL A 6 17.42 -6.88 -2.27
CA VAL A 6 17.29 -6.06 -1.06
C VAL A 6 17.74 -6.87 0.15
N ARG A 7 18.75 -6.38 0.86
CA ARG A 7 19.29 -7.01 2.09
C ARG A 7 18.68 -6.44 3.37
N GLY A 8 18.13 -5.23 3.30
CA GLY A 8 17.53 -4.51 4.41
C GLY A 8 17.37 -3.03 4.09
N GLY A 9 16.79 -2.27 5.02
CA GLY A 9 16.63 -0.82 4.89
C GLY A 9 15.60 -0.26 5.86
N PRO A 10 15.46 1.08 5.94
CA PRO A 10 14.41 1.72 6.71
C PRO A 10 13.02 1.27 6.25
N ARG A 11 12.05 1.19 7.17
CA ARG A 11 10.66 0.76 6.89
C ARG A 11 10.05 1.45 5.67
N ASP A 12 10.25 2.76 5.52
CA ASP A 12 9.66 3.55 4.45
C ASP A 12 10.31 3.22 3.09
N ALA A 13 11.62 2.92 3.07
CA ALA A 13 12.31 2.47 1.87
C ALA A 13 11.83 1.07 1.42
N LEU A 14 11.51 0.18 2.37
CA LEU A 14 10.94 -1.13 2.04
C LEU A 14 9.54 -1.01 1.45
N ILE A 15 8.69 -0.12 2.00
CA ILE A 15 7.34 0.16 1.46
C ILE A 15 7.43 0.76 0.06
N VAL A 16 8.34 1.72 -0.14
CA VAL A 16 8.63 2.32 -1.45
C VAL A 16 9.03 1.22 -2.44
N HIS A 17 9.99 0.37 -2.06
CA HIS A 17 10.45 -0.71 -2.93
C HIS A 17 9.36 -1.75 -3.22
N ALA A 18 8.49 -2.08 -2.26
CA ALA A 18 7.37 -3.00 -2.48
C ALA A 18 6.34 -2.46 -3.50
N THR A 19 6.29 -1.14 -3.67
CA THR A 19 5.26 -0.44 -4.44
C THR A 19 5.78 0.26 -5.71
N GLU A 20 6.95 -0.17 -6.20
CA GLU A 20 7.57 0.33 -7.43
C GLU A 20 7.63 -0.73 -8.52
N HIS A 21 7.65 -0.28 -9.78
CA HIS A 21 7.63 -1.14 -10.97
C HIS A 21 8.83 -2.10 -11.04
N ASN A 22 9.94 -1.68 -10.45
CA ASN A 22 11.23 -2.36 -10.41
C ASN A 22 11.34 -3.36 -9.25
N SER A 23 10.30 -3.49 -8.42
CA SER A 23 10.24 -4.52 -7.38
C SER A 23 10.12 -5.92 -7.99
N SER A 24 10.84 -6.88 -7.42
CA SER A 24 10.62 -8.28 -7.79
C SER A 24 9.35 -8.81 -7.14
N VAL A 25 8.61 -9.67 -7.84
CA VAL A 25 7.43 -10.37 -7.30
C VAL A 25 7.77 -11.08 -5.98
N LEU A 26 8.94 -11.73 -5.91
CA LEU A 26 9.41 -12.41 -4.70
C LEU A 26 9.54 -11.44 -3.51
N PHE A 27 10.06 -10.23 -3.72
CA PHE A 27 10.15 -9.22 -2.66
C PHE A 27 8.76 -8.75 -2.24
N GLN A 28 7.84 -8.53 -3.18
CA GLN A 28 6.47 -8.11 -2.86
C GLN A 28 5.74 -9.17 -2.02
N GLU A 29 5.83 -10.45 -2.40
CA GLU A 29 5.24 -11.54 -1.61
C GLU A 29 5.88 -11.64 -0.23
N ALA A 30 7.22 -11.61 -0.15
CA ALA A 30 7.92 -11.64 1.12
C ALA A 30 7.49 -10.46 2.02
N PHE A 31 7.39 -9.26 1.46
CA PHE A 31 6.93 -8.08 2.17
C PHE A 31 5.50 -8.28 2.73
N LEU A 32 4.56 -8.73 1.89
CA LEU A 32 3.15 -8.90 2.28
C LEU A 32 2.97 -9.95 3.38
N VAL A 33 3.71 -11.06 3.33
CA VAL A 33 3.58 -12.11 4.36
C VAL A 33 4.33 -11.79 5.66
N THR A 34 5.38 -10.95 5.62
CA THR A 34 6.20 -10.68 6.82
C THR A 34 6.11 -9.28 7.39
N TYR A 35 5.38 -8.33 6.80
CA TYR A 35 5.41 -6.93 7.25
C TYR A 35 5.05 -6.76 8.73
N ARG A 36 4.15 -7.59 9.24
CA ARG A 36 3.67 -7.58 10.63
C ARG A 36 4.78 -7.74 11.66
N THR A 37 5.94 -8.27 11.26
CA THR A 37 7.12 -8.41 12.12
C THR A 37 7.82 -7.09 12.40
N PHE A 38 7.58 -6.05 11.60
CA PHE A 38 8.30 -4.77 11.71
C PHE A 38 7.41 -3.51 11.55
N ILE A 39 6.14 -3.66 11.18
CA ILE A 39 5.16 -2.56 11.12
C ILE A 39 3.75 -3.07 11.38
N SER A 40 2.95 -2.31 12.13
CA SER A 40 1.53 -2.63 12.33
C SER A 40 0.75 -2.43 11.02
N SER A 41 -0.33 -3.19 10.85
CA SER A 41 -1.18 -3.12 9.65
C SER A 41 -1.85 -1.76 9.51
N HIS A 42 -2.25 -1.16 10.62
CA HIS A 42 -2.77 0.20 10.64
C HIS A 42 -1.71 1.22 10.17
N ASP A 43 -0.47 1.14 10.66
CA ASP A 43 0.60 2.06 10.23
C ASP A 43 0.98 1.84 8.76
N LEU A 44 1.01 0.59 8.30
CA LEU A 44 1.27 0.27 6.90
C LEU A 44 0.18 0.83 5.99
N ILE A 45 -1.09 0.63 6.33
CA ILE A 45 -2.24 1.18 5.59
C ILE A 45 -2.14 2.70 5.51
N ASN A 46 -1.87 3.39 6.63
CA ASN A 46 -1.68 4.85 6.64
C ASN A 46 -0.57 5.30 5.69
N LYS A 47 0.57 4.59 5.68
CA LYS A 47 1.70 4.90 4.80
C LYS A 47 1.39 4.65 3.33
N LEU A 48 0.69 3.55 3.03
CA LEU A 48 0.27 3.23 1.66
C LEU A 48 -0.75 4.24 1.14
N ILE A 49 -1.75 4.63 1.94
CA ILE A 49 -2.71 5.68 1.60
C ILE A 49 -1.99 7.01 1.34
N THR A 50 -1.09 7.41 2.24
CA THR A 50 -0.31 8.65 2.10
C THR A 50 0.51 8.65 0.81
N ARG A 51 1.21 7.56 0.53
CA ARG A 51 2.00 7.40 -0.70
C ARG A 51 1.12 7.42 -1.94
N TYR A 52 -0.01 6.71 -1.95
CA TYR A 52 -0.95 6.72 -3.07
C TYR A 52 -1.43 8.14 -3.38
N VAL A 53 -1.88 8.88 -2.36
CA VAL A 53 -2.40 10.25 -2.52
C VAL A 53 -1.32 11.17 -3.10
N TYR A 54 -0.11 11.12 -2.57
CA TYR A 54 0.97 11.99 -3.03
C TYR A 54 1.41 11.66 -4.47
N MET A 55 1.48 10.37 -4.81
CA MET A 55 1.87 9.91 -6.14
C MET A 55 0.76 10.13 -7.18
N SER A 56 -0.52 10.01 -6.81
CA SER A 56 -1.65 10.22 -7.72
C SER A 56 -1.82 11.68 -8.13
N MET A 57 -1.37 12.62 -7.30
CA MET A 57 -1.33 14.05 -7.63
C MET A 57 -0.20 14.42 -8.59
N SER A 58 0.81 13.56 -8.76
CA SER A 58 1.98 13.85 -9.60
C SER A 58 1.67 13.58 -11.07
N GLY A 59 2.05 14.48 -11.98
CA GLY A 59 1.72 14.37 -13.41
C GLY A 59 2.58 13.39 -14.22
N ASP A 60 3.66 12.86 -13.65
CA ASP A 60 4.60 12.01 -14.37
C ASP A 60 4.18 10.52 -14.37
N ARG A 61 4.60 9.80 -15.42
CA ARG A 61 4.23 8.39 -15.61
C ARG A 61 4.77 7.46 -14.52
N ALA A 62 5.92 7.76 -13.94
CA ALA A 62 6.52 6.91 -12.91
C ALA A 62 5.72 7.01 -11.61
N SER A 63 5.36 8.21 -11.18
CA SER A 63 4.50 8.43 -10.01
C SER A 63 3.12 7.82 -10.20
N GLN A 64 2.51 7.97 -11.37
CA GLN A 64 1.22 7.32 -11.66
C GLN A 64 1.31 5.78 -11.62
N SER A 65 2.43 5.21 -12.05
CA SER A 65 2.67 3.77 -11.91
C SER A 65 2.86 3.35 -10.46
N ALA A 66 3.62 4.13 -9.69
CA ALA A 66 3.83 3.89 -8.26
C ALA A 66 2.50 4.01 -7.49
N ALA A 67 1.63 4.96 -7.84
CA ALA A 67 0.31 5.10 -7.24
C ALA A 67 -0.53 3.83 -7.45
N ARG A 68 -0.60 3.30 -8.68
CA ARG A 68 -1.35 2.07 -8.98
C ARG A 68 -0.81 0.85 -8.23
N LEU A 69 0.51 0.70 -8.18
CA LEU A 69 1.15 -0.41 -7.46
C LEU A 69 0.97 -0.27 -5.94
N THR A 70 1.06 0.95 -5.40
CA THR A 70 0.77 1.25 -4.00
C THR A 70 -0.67 0.88 -3.65
N PHE A 71 -1.63 1.23 -4.50
CA PHE A 71 -3.03 0.88 -4.30
C PHE A 71 -3.25 -0.64 -4.35
N SER A 72 -2.59 -1.34 -5.29
CA SER A 72 -2.67 -2.80 -5.37
C SER A 72 -2.13 -3.49 -4.11
N VAL A 73 -1.03 -2.99 -3.54
CA VAL A 73 -0.50 -3.51 -2.27
C VAL A 73 -1.44 -3.18 -1.11
N LEU A 74 -2.03 -1.98 -1.09
CA LEU A 74 -3.02 -1.60 -0.09
C LEU A 74 -4.23 -2.55 -0.06
N VAL A 75 -4.82 -2.85 -1.23
CA VAL A 75 -5.94 -3.80 -1.34
C VAL A 75 -5.56 -5.15 -0.74
N ARG A 76 -4.39 -5.69 -1.11
CA ARG A 76 -3.93 -6.98 -0.57
C ARG A 76 -3.71 -6.95 0.94
N VAL A 77 -3.17 -5.85 1.48
CA VAL A 77 -2.99 -5.71 2.93
C VAL A 77 -4.34 -5.69 3.65
N VAL A 78 -5.34 -4.99 3.09
CA VAL A 78 -6.71 -4.92 3.65
C VAL A 78 -7.41 -6.27 3.55
N ASP A 79 -7.31 -6.97 2.42
CA ASP A 79 -7.91 -8.30 2.20
C ASP A 79 -7.35 -9.37 3.15
N GLU A 80 -6.08 -9.24 3.53
CA GLU A 80 -5.39 -10.19 4.41
C GLU A 80 -5.49 -9.80 5.90
N LEU A 81 -6.28 -8.80 6.27
CA LEU A 81 -6.49 -8.43 7.68
C LEU A 81 -7.21 -9.55 8.44
N THR A 82 -6.71 -9.85 9.62
CA THR A 82 -7.35 -10.75 10.58
C THR A 82 -8.23 -9.97 11.56
N SER A 83 -9.17 -10.65 12.21
CA SER A 83 -10.08 -10.02 13.20
C SER A 83 -9.36 -9.31 14.35
N TYR A 84 -8.15 -9.76 14.71
CA TYR A 84 -7.31 -9.14 15.74
C TYR A 84 -6.80 -7.74 15.34
N GLU A 85 -6.69 -7.47 14.04
CA GLU A 85 -6.15 -6.21 13.53
C GLU A 85 -7.23 -5.13 13.36
N LEU A 86 -8.52 -5.51 13.38
CA LEU A 86 -9.68 -4.65 13.12
C LEU A 86 -10.03 -3.72 14.30
N SER A 87 -9.07 -2.89 14.71
CA SER A 87 -9.33 -1.79 15.65
C SER A 87 -10.26 -0.74 15.04
N GLU A 88 -11.02 -0.03 15.89
CA GLU A 88 -11.88 1.09 15.46
C GLU A 88 -11.10 2.11 14.61
N ALA A 89 -9.87 2.43 15.02
CA ALA A 89 -9.02 3.38 14.31
C ALA A 89 -8.65 2.89 12.90
N LEU A 90 -8.33 1.60 12.73
CA LEU A 90 -8.04 1.03 11.41
C LEU A 90 -9.28 1.07 10.52
N VAL A 91 -10.42 0.62 11.03
CA VAL A 91 -11.70 0.61 10.28
C VAL A 91 -12.07 2.02 9.86
N HIS A 92 -11.95 3.00 10.75
CA HIS A 92 -12.18 4.41 10.44
C HIS A 92 -11.22 4.92 9.36
N THR A 93 -9.94 4.57 9.42
CA THR A 93 -8.93 4.95 8.42
C THR A 93 -9.29 4.44 7.03
N VAL A 94 -9.60 3.14 6.88
CA VAL A 94 -9.97 2.55 5.58
C VAL A 94 -11.29 3.15 5.08
N THR A 95 -12.29 3.24 5.95
CA THR A 95 -13.61 3.81 5.62
C THR A 95 -13.51 5.27 5.16
N SER A 96 -12.74 6.10 5.86
CA SER A 96 -12.51 7.50 5.48
C SER A 96 -11.84 7.61 4.12
N PHE A 97 -10.88 6.73 3.83
CA PHE A 97 -10.22 6.70 2.54
C PHE A 97 -11.15 6.23 1.41
N VAL A 98 -12.02 5.24 1.65
CA VAL A 98 -13.08 4.84 0.72
C VAL A 98 -14.02 6.01 0.41
N TYR A 99 -14.46 6.76 1.42
CA TYR A 99 -15.30 7.95 1.19
C TYR A 99 -14.60 9.02 0.35
N ARG A 100 -13.30 9.25 0.59
CA ARG A 100 -12.50 10.14 -0.23
C ARG A 100 -12.46 9.70 -1.70
N LEU A 101 -12.22 8.41 -1.97
CA LEU A 101 -12.21 7.87 -3.33
C LEU A 101 -13.57 8.07 -4.02
N ILE A 102 -14.67 7.87 -3.28
CA ILE A 102 -16.03 8.11 -3.81
C ILE A 102 -16.20 9.59 -4.17
N HIS A 103 -15.80 10.51 -3.28
CA HIS A 103 -15.88 11.95 -3.52
C HIS A 103 -15.04 12.39 -4.72
N GLU A 104 -13.88 11.77 -4.95
CA GLU A 104 -13.02 12.01 -6.11
C GLU A 104 -13.50 11.30 -7.40
N GLY A 105 -14.59 10.53 -7.35
CA GLY A 105 -15.13 9.79 -8.50
C GLY A 105 -14.41 8.47 -8.81
N ASN A 106 -13.47 8.04 -7.97
CA ASN A 106 -12.67 6.82 -8.11
C ASN A 106 -13.44 5.57 -7.64
N LEU A 107 -14.63 5.33 -8.21
CA LEU A 107 -15.57 4.30 -7.73
C LEU A 107 -15.05 2.87 -7.84
N ILE A 108 -14.21 2.56 -8.84
CA ILE A 108 -13.59 1.24 -8.98
C ILE A 108 -12.67 0.97 -7.79
N PHE A 109 -11.84 1.95 -7.42
CA PHE A 109 -10.92 1.83 -6.29
C PHE A 109 -11.66 1.76 -4.96
N ALA A 110 -12.70 2.57 -4.78
CA ALA A 110 -13.55 2.48 -3.59
C ALA A 110 -14.16 1.09 -3.40
N ARG A 111 -14.56 0.42 -4.50
CA ARG A 111 -15.13 -0.94 -4.47
C ARG A 111 -14.11 -2.02 -4.13
N LEU A 112 -12.83 -1.82 -4.42
CA LEU A 112 -11.76 -2.79 -4.13
C LEU A 112 -11.35 -2.80 -2.65
N LEU A 113 -11.78 -1.82 -1.85
CA LEU A 113 -11.45 -1.69 -0.43
C LEU A 113 -12.66 -1.89 0.50
N ARG A 114 -13.80 -2.31 -0.06
CA ARG A 114 -15.04 -2.59 0.67
C ARG A 114 -15.16 -4.08 0.91
#